data_AF-A0A7C3X738-F1
#
_entry.id   AF-A0A7C3X738-F1
#
_cell.length_a   1.000
_cell.length_b   1.000
_cell.length_c   1.000
_cell.angle_alpha   90.00
_cell.angle_beta   90.00
_cell.angle_gamma   90.00
#
_symmetry.space_group_name_H-M   'P 1'
#
loop_
_entity.id
_entity.type
_entity.pdbx_description
1 polymer ?
#
loop_
_entity_poly.entity_id
_entity_poly.type
_entity_poly.pdbx_seq_one_letter_code
_entity_poly.pdbx_strand_id
1 'polypeptide(L)' 'EPPALRPGRTTLDRLHQAMLLFAAGRSEMLRRFLVEEGAGQSVTFWQLADALSRLYPMNSHEKRWVDGVLARRKGLGL' A
#
# COMPACT_ATOMS: atom_id res chain seq x y z
N GLU A 1 1.06 24.38 -16.47
CA GLU A 1 1.51 24.39 -15.06
C GLU A 1 1.38 22.97 -14.51
N PRO A 2 2.44 22.32 -13.99
CA PRO A 2 2.29 21.01 -13.38
C PRO A 2 1.43 21.14 -12.12
N PRO A 3 0.49 20.22 -11.86
CA PRO A 3 -0.38 20.32 -10.70
C PRO A 3 0.46 20.31 -9.42
N ALA A 4 0.22 21.26 -8.52
CA ALA A 4 0.87 21.33 -7.22
C ALA A 4 0.69 19.99 -6.49
N LEU A 5 1.78 19.22 -6.37
CA LEU A 5 1.81 17.94 -5.66
C LEU A 5 1.57 18.22 -4.18
N ARG A 6 0.35 17.99 -3.72
CA ARG A 6 0.00 18.06 -2.30
C ARG A 6 0.51 16.78 -1.62
N PRO A 7 1.37 16.87 -0.59
CA PRO A 7 1.85 15.70 0.16
C PRO A 7 0.68 14.86 0.70
N GLY A 8 0.81 13.53 0.68
CA GLY A 8 -0.20 12.63 1.23
C GLY A 8 -1.36 12.28 0.28
N ARG A 9 -1.30 12.70 -0.99
CA ARG A 9 -2.36 12.44 -1.99
C ARG A 9 -1.93 11.52 -3.11
N THR A 10 -0.64 11.21 -3.25
CA THR A 10 -0.16 10.35 -4.33
C THR A 10 -0.47 8.88 -4.04
N THR A 11 -0.48 8.06 -5.09
CA THR A 11 -0.59 6.60 -4.96
C THR A 11 0.54 6.02 -4.09
N LEU A 12 1.74 6.61 -4.18
CA LEU A 12 2.88 6.22 -3.35
C LEU A 12 2.64 6.53 -1.88
N ASP A 13 2.12 7.71 -1.54
CA ASP A 13 1.81 8.09 -0.15
C ASP A 13 0.80 7.12 0.47
N ARG A 14 -0.27 6.79 -0.28
CA ARG A 14 -1.29 5.84 0.17
C ARG A 14 -0.70 4.44 0.38
N LEU A 15 0.16 4.00 -0.54
CA LEU A 15 0.83 2.71 -0.40
C LEU A 15 1.75 2.69 0.82
N HIS A 16 2.52 3.76 1.03
CA HIS A 16 3.38 3.88 2.20
C HIS A 16 2.58 3.88 3.51
N GLN A 17 1.43 4.57 3.55
CA GLN A 17 0.53 4.52 4.69
C GLN A 17 0.03 3.08 4.97
N ALA A 18 -0.34 2.32 3.93
CA ALA A 18 -0.70 0.91 4.08
C ALA A 18 0.47 0.07 4.62
N MET A 19 1.69 0.30 4.14
CA MET A 19 2.90 -0.37 4.66
C MET A 19 3.12 -0.08 6.14
N LEU A 20 2.96 1.17 6.58
CA LEU A 20 3.10 1.56 7.99
C LEU A 20 2.02 0.93 8.87
N LEU A 21 0.77 0.91 8.41
CA LEU A 21 -0.33 0.25 9.12
C LEU A 21 -0.06 -1.26 9.27
N PHE A 22 0.47 -1.90 8.23
CA PHE A 22 0.89 -3.30 8.28
C PHE A 22 2.05 -3.51 9.26
N ALA A 23 3.10 -2.68 9.18
CA ALA A 23 4.27 -2.74 10.04
C ALA A 23 3.92 -2.58 11.52
N ALA A 24 2.93 -1.73 11.83
CA ALA A 24 2.43 -1.50 13.18
C ALA A 24 1.45 -2.60 13.68
N GLY A 25 1.19 -3.65 12.89
CA GLY A 25 0.25 -4.71 13.25
C GLY A 25 -1.23 -4.28 13.28
N ARG A 26 -1.56 -3.10 12.75
CA ARG A 26 -2.89 -2.48 12.83
C ARG A 26 -3.82 -3.02 11.73
N SER A 27 -4.08 -4.33 11.78
CA SER A 27 -4.81 -5.05 10.72
C SER A 27 -6.22 -4.51 10.46
N GLU A 28 -6.93 -4.07 11.50
CA GLU A 28 -8.26 -3.49 11.36
C GLU A 28 -8.22 -2.13 10.66
N MET A 29 -7.32 -1.23 11.08
CA MET A 29 -7.15 0.06 10.40
C MET A 29 -6.66 -0.10 8.97
N LEU A 30 -5.81 -1.09 8.69
CA LEU A 30 -5.39 -1.42 7.33
C LEU A 30 -6.58 -1.87 6.47
N ARG A 31 -7.49 -2.69 7.01
CA ARG A 31 -8.72 -3.10 6.31
C ARG A 31 -9.59 -1.88 5.99
N ARG A 32 -9.86 -1.02 6.97
CA ARG A 32 -10.66 0.21 6.76
C ARG A 32 -10.03 1.10 5.69
N PHE A 33 -8.72 1.31 5.77
CA PHE A 33 -7.99 2.12 4.80
C PHE A 33 -8.07 1.55 3.36
N LEU A 34 -7.93 0.23 3.21
CA LEU A 34 -7.99 -0.41 1.89
C LEU A 34 -9.41 -0.48 1.32
N VAL A 35 -10.42 -0.73 2.16
CA VAL A 35 -11.79 -0.99 1.73
C VAL A 35 -12.68 0.24 1.84
N GLU A 36 -12.79 0.81 3.05
CA GLU A 36 -13.72 1.91 3.37
C GLU A 36 -13.22 3.24 2.82
N GLU A 37 -11.92 3.54 2.97
CA GLU A 37 -11.31 4.75 2.40
C GLU A 37 -10.97 4.59 0.91
N GLY A 38 -11.17 3.40 0.35
CA GLY A 38 -11.07 3.12 -1.09
C GLY A 38 -9.64 3.06 -1.64
N ALA A 39 -8.60 3.01 -0.82
CA ALA A 39 -7.22 2.92 -1.31
C ALA A 39 -6.98 1.65 -2.16
N GLY A 40 -7.61 0.53 -1.79
CA GLY A 40 -7.53 -0.75 -2.48
C GLY A 40 -8.39 -0.88 -3.74
N GLN A 41 -9.21 0.12 -4.08
CA GLN A 41 -10.00 0.12 -5.32
C GLN A 41 -9.17 0.53 -6.55
N SER A 42 -8.01 1.18 -6.33
CA SER A 42 -7.15 1.64 -7.42
C SER A 42 -6.30 0.51 -7.97
N VAL A 43 -6.43 0.21 -9.26
CA VAL A 43 -5.54 -0.73 -9.95
C VAL A 43 -4.08 -0.25 -9.91
N THR A 44 -3.85 1.05 -10.08
CA THR A 44 -2.51 1.66 -10.03
C THR A 44 -1.84 1.51 -8.67
N PHE A 45 -2.61 1.50 -7.58
CA PHE A 45 -2.09 1.22 -6.23
C PHE A 45 -1.45 -0.16 -6.17
N TRP A 46 -2.14 -1.18 -6.67
CA TRP A 46 -1.64 -2.55 -6.65
C TRP A 46 -0.49 -2.79 -7.62
N GLN A 47 -0.52 -2.16 -8.79
CA GLN A 47 0.59 -2.20 -9.74
C GLN A 47 1.86 -1.57 -9.15
N LEU A 48 1.72 -0.44 -8.45
CA LEU A 48 2.84 0.18 -7.75
C LEU A 48 3.37 -0.71 -6.63
N ALA A 49 2.49 -1.31 -5.82
CA ALA A 49 2.89 -2.25 -4.77
C ALA A 49 3.66 -3.46 -5.32
N ASP A 50 3.20 -4.04 -6.42
CA ASP A 50 3.88 -5.16 -7.09
C ASP A 50 5.23 -4.74 -7.67
N ALA A 51 5.31 -3.58 -8.32
CA ALA A 51 6.57 -3.04 -8.82
C ALA A 51 7.59 -2.81 -7.69
N LEU A 52 7.17 -2.20 -6.58
CA LEU A 52 8.03 -1.99 -5.42
C LEU A 52 8.48 -3.31 -4.78
N SER A 53 7.61 -4.32 -4.69
CA SER A 53 7.99 -5.64 -4.17
C SER A 53 9.16 -6.26 -4.95
N ARG A 54 9.14 -6.11 -6.28
CA ARG A 54 10.18 -6.64 -7.18
C ARG A 54 11.48 -5.85 -7.11
N LEU A 55 11.41 -4.56 -6.77
CA LEU A 55 12.58 -3.68 -6.67
C LEU A 55 13.25 -3.73 -5.30
N TYR A 56 12.51 -4.02 -4.22
CA TYR A 56 13.08 -4.04 -2.89
C TYR A 56 14.00 -5.26 -2.66
N PRO A 57 15.13 -5.09 -1.95
CA PRO A 57 15.98 -6.20 -1.56
C PRO A 57 15.22 -7.24 -0.73
N MET A 58 15.55 -8.52 -0.92
CA MET A 58 14.88 -9.65 -0.25
C MET A 58 14.84 -9.53 1.28
N ASN A 59 15.90 -8.97 1.88
CA ASN A 59 16.05 -8.89 3.33
C ASN A 59 15.55 -7.56 3.92
N SER A 60 14.95 -6.69 3.10
CA SER A 60 14.46 -5.38 3.55
C SER A 60 13.14 -5.50 4.32
N HIS A 61 12.92 -4.58 5.25
CA HIS A 61 11.67 -4.50 5.99
C HIS A 61 10.54 -4.02 5.08
N GLU A 62 10.87 -3.10 4.18
CA GLU A 62 10.01 -2.51 3.17
C GLU A 62 9.41 -3.58 2.26
N LYS A 63 10.22 -4.52 1.78
CA LYS A 63 9.71 -5.66 1.00
C LYS A 63 8.69 -6.46 1.80
N ARG A 64 9.02 -6.81 3.04
CA ARG A 64 8.14 -7.60 3.92
C ARG A 64 6.81 -6.90 4.17
N TRP A 65 6.82 -5.57 4.30
CA TRP A 65 5.60 -4.79 4.48
C TRP A 65 4.76 -4.73 3.21
N VAL A 66 5.37 -4.46 2.05
CA VAL A 66 4.66 -4.44 0.76
C VAL A 66 4.08 -5.81 0.44
N ASP A 67 4.82 -6.89 0.65
CA ASP A 67 4.36 -8.27 0.42
C ASP A 67 3.20 -8.62 1.37
N GLY A 68 3.27 -8.13 2.61
CA GLY A 68 2.18 -8.21 3.57
C GLY A 68 0.91 -7.51 3.09
N VAL A 69 1.02 -6.29 2.57
CA VAL A 69 -0.10 -5.53 1.99
C VAL A 69 -0.67 -6.24 0.76
N LEU A 70 0.18 -6.76 -0.13
CA LEU A 70 -0.24 -7.55 -1.29
C LEU A 70 -0.97 -8.85 -0.90
N ALA A 71 -0.54 -9.52 0.17
CA ALA A 71 -1.23 -10.69 0.71
C ALA A 71 -2.63 -10.35 1.24
N ARG A 72 -2.81 -9.15 1.83
CA ARG A 72 -4.13 -8.68 2.30
C ARG A 72 -5.12 -8.48 1.17
N ARG A 73 -4.67 -8.04 -0.01
CA ARG A 73 -5.52 -7.93 -1.21
C ARG A 73 -6.31 -9.21 -1.47
N LYS A 74 -5.61 -10.35 -1.53
CA LYS A 74 -6.20 -11.67 -1.78
C LYS A 74 -7.21 -12.06 -0.70
N GLY A 75 -6.90 -11.79 0.56
CA GLY A 75 -7.78 -12.09 1.70
C GLY A 75 -9.01 -11.19 1.83
N LEU A 76 -9.03 -10.05 1.13
CA LEU A 76 -10.14 -9.08 1.13
C LEU A 76 -11.02 -9.17 -0.13
N GLY A 77 -10.64 -9.99 -1.11
CA GLY A 77 -11.38 -10.12 -2.39
C GLY A 77 -11.23 -8.90 -3.31
N LEU A 78 -10.15 -8.13 -3.18
CA LEU A 78 -9.81 -6.95 -3.99
C LEU A 78 -8.85 -7.27 -5.15
#